data_AF-A0A1E7GXD1-F1
#
_entry.id   AF-A0A1E7GXD1-F1
#
_cell.length_a   1.000
_cell.length_b   1.000
_cell.length_c   1.000
_cell.angle_alpha   90.00
_cell.angle_beta   90.00
_cell.angle_gamma   90.00
#
_symmetry.space_group_name_H-M   'P 1'
#
loop_
_entity.id
_entity.type
_entity.pdbx_description
1 polymer ?
#
loop_
_entity_poly.entity_id
_entity_poly.type
_entity_poly.pdbx_seq_one_letter_code
_entity_poly.pdbx_strand_id
1 'polypeptide(L)'
;MKRIKYASIIFVIGAILYVSYTTYSDLAEKHCWHCSREVLFERGTGLIFEDDNESKERGIKFIESAARQGHIEAQIFLGELYMGSLPALYYIHNKDKIAAVRANVPADEQKGISYFKQLTESLSSVQGDYVRMQYNLGVLFANGILESADSREDAKVWFLRSAKGGDIDAMYEAGMCYNDTGDYTTARQWFTDAFEKGGECRSAIMIGDYYFYAKGLIKDYGQSIVWYGNALSAVSDSKPVYSDKVKKRWSQSASNRLKIAQKKAAERPGKEVVTLTYGLKGGVRAYSIYTPDINGILVGKVRNENGKIEASVKQGDSSSGPGISNVASMNEGLYWVLNRYAENKYGTDKRFGFVLKK
;
A
#
# COMPACT_ATOMS: atom_id res chain seq x y z
N MET A 1 4.33 -22.51 82.55
CA MET A 1 5.27 -21.39 82.26
C MET A 1 6.07 -21.54 80.96
N LYS A 2 6.65 -22.71 80.61
CA LYS A 2 7.45 -22.84 79.35
C LYS A 2 6.65 -22.64 78.05
N ARG A 3 5.42 -23.16 77.93
CA ARG A 3 4.57 -23.01 76.72
C ARG A 3 4.20 -21.56 76.37
N ILE A 4 4.04 -20.69 77.37
CA ILE A 4 3.71 -19.27 77.17
C ILE A 4 4.91 -18.53 76.55
N LYS A 5 6.14 -18.88 76.94
CA LYS A 5 7.37 -18.30 76.36
C LYS A 5 7.56 -18.65 74.89
N TYR A 6 7.23 -19.87 74.47
CA TYR A 6 7.29 -20.27 73.05
C TYR A 6 6.22 -19.57 72.20
N ALA A 7 5.00 -19.41 72.72
CA ALA A 7 3.94 -18.68 72.03
C ALA A 7 4.31 -17.19 71.81
N SER A 8 4.92 -16.54 72.80
CA SER A 8 5.40 -15.16 72.67
C SER A 8 6.53 -15.03 71.63
N ILE A 9 7.47 -15.98 71.58
CA ILE A 9 8.55 -15.97 70.58
C ILE A 9 8.00 -16.16 69.17
N ILE A 10 7.06 -17.09 68.97
CA ILE A 10 6.42 -17.32 67.66
C ILE A 10 5.65 -16.07 67.22
N PHE A 11 4.96 -15.39 68.14
CA PHE A 11 4.22 -14.17 67.82
C PHE A 11 5.14 -13.02 67.40
N VAL A 12 6.28 -12.85 68.09
CA VAL A 12 7.29 -11.83 67.74
C VAL A 12 7.92 -12.13 66.37
N ILE A 13 8.27 -13.39 66.09
CA ILE A 13 8.81 -13.80 64.78
C ILE A 13 7.75 -13.58 63.68
N GLY A 14 6.49 -13.95 63.93
CA GLY A 14 5.39 -13.71 62.99
C GLY A 14 5.16 -12.23 62.69
N ALA A 15 5.23 -11.37 63.70
CA ALA A 15 5.11 -9.93 63.54
C ALA A 15 6.28 -9.32 62.75
N ILE A 16 7.52 -9.77 63.01
CA ILE A 16 8.71 -9.31 62.27
C ILE A 16 8.64 -9.76 60.80
N LEU A 17 8.25 -11.01 60.54
CA LEU A 17 8.06 -11.52 59.18
C LEU A 17 6.94 -10.79 58.45
N TYR A 18 5.84 -10.46 59.14
CA TYR A 18 4.74 -9.69 58.57
C TYR A 18 5.16 -8.26 58.22
N VAL A 19 5.82 -7.53 59.13
CA VAL A 19 6.32 -6.17 58.86
C VAL A 19 7.39 -6.17 57.76
N SER A 20 8.28 -7.17 57.75
CA SER A 20 9.29 -7.31 56.67
C SER A 20 8.62 -7.62 55.33
N TYR A 21 7.55 -8.42 55.33
CA TYR A 21 6.77 -8.73 54.12
C TYR A 21 6.00 -7.50 53.62
N THR A 22 5.35 -6.74 54.49
CA THR A 22 4.60 -5.53 54.09
C THR A 22 5.54 -4.44 53.59
N THR A 23 6.66 -4.20 54.28
CA THR A 23 7.68 -3.23 53.82
C THR A 23 8.36 -3.69 52.53
N TYR A 24 8.65 -4.97 52.37
CA TYR A 24 9.14 -5.54 51.11
C TYR A 24 8.12 -5.39 49.98
N SER A 25 6.83 -5.62 50.26
CA SER A 25 5.74 -5.45 49.29
C SER A 25 5.59 -3.99 48.86
N ASP A 26 5.59 -3.04 49.81
CA ASP A 26 5.53 -1.60 49.52
C ASP A 26 6.75 -1.13 48.71
N LEU A 27 7.95 -1.66 49.03
CA LEU A 27 9.17 -1.37 48.29
C LEU A 27 9.13 -1.99 46.89
N ALA A 28 8.68 -3.24 46.77
CA ALA A 28 8.53 -3.95 45.51
C ALA A 28 7.47 -3.29 44.61
N GLU A 29 6.43 -2.70 45.18
CA GLU A 29 5.41 -1.92 44.46
C GLU A 29 5.95 -0.53 44.08
N LYS A 30 6.74 0.13 44.95
CA LYS A 30 7.40 1.40 44.65
C LYS A 30 8.50 1.28 43.58
N HIS A 31 9.19 0.16 43.53
CA HIS A 31 10.24 -0.17 42.56
C HIS A 31 9.78 -1.12 41.43
N CYS A 32 8.50 -1.52 41.45
CA CYS A 32 7.83 -2.32 40.43
C CYS A 32 8.55 -3.63 40.02
N TRP A 33 9.07 -4.39 41.00
CA TRP A 33 9.86 -5.61 40.73
C TRP A 33 9.06 -6.77 40.10
N HIS A 34 7.74 -6.75 40.25
CA HIS A 34 6.82 -7.76 39.70
C HIS A 34 5.67 -7.15 38.88
N CYS A 35 5.84 -5.92 38.39
CA CYS A 35 4.79 -5.25 37.65
C CYS A 35 4.60 -5.82 36.25
N SER A 36 3.34 -5.90 35.82
CA SER A 36 3.01 -6.22 34.44
C SER A 36 3.50 -5.11 33.51
N ARG A 37 3.67 -5.48 32.24
CA ARG A 37 4.11 -4.57 31.18
C ARG A 37 3.17 -3.36 31.00
N GLU A 38 1.87 -3.52 31.22
CA GLU A 38 0.87 -2.46 31.16
C GLU A 38 1.07 -1.46 32.31
N VAL A 39 1.21 -1.94 33.56
CA VAL A 39 1.45 -1.09 34.75
C VAL A 39 2.76 -0.33 34.63
N LEU A 40 3.81 -0.98 34.11
CA LEU A 40 5.09 -0.34 33.86
C LEU A 40 4.96 0.80 32.84
N PHE A 41 4.21 0.60 31.76
CA PHE A 41 4.00 1.63 30.75
C PHE A 41 3.16 2.80 31.29
N GLU A 42 2.07 2.54 31.99
CA GLU A 42 1.22 3.57 32.61
C GLU A 42 2.02 4.43 33.59
N ARG A 43 2.78 3.79 34.49
CA ARG A 43 3.61 4.52 35.45
C ARG A 43 4.71 5.32 34.77
N GLY A 44 5.36 4.72 33.76
CA GLY A 44 6.38 5.40 32.98
C GLY A 44 5.83 6.64 32.28
N THR A 45 4.66 6.52 31.65
CA THR A 45 4.00 7.63 30.94
C THR A 45 3.44 8.70 31.86
N GLY A 46 3.10 8.40 33.11
CA GLY A 46 2.77 9.43 34.10
C GLY A 46 3.98 10.31 34.44
N LEU A 47 5.14 9.70 34.65
CA LEU A 47 6.35 10.40 35.10
C LEU A 47 7.01 11.28 34.03
N ILE A 48 6.80 11.01 32.73
CA ILE A 48 7.42 11.79 31.65
C ILE A 48 6.86 13.21 31.51
N PHE A 49 5.70 13.50 32.12
CA PHE A 49 5.08 14.83 32.11
C PHE A 49 5.38 15.66 33.38
N GLU A 50 6.07 15.08 34.35
CA GLU A 50 6.54 15.84 35.52
C GLU A 50 7.59 16.87 35.11
N ASP A 51 7.67 17.98 35.84
CA ASP A 51 8.56 19.09 35.48
C ASP A 51 10.05 18.76 35.71
N ASP A 52 10.34 17.81 36.61
CA ASP A 52 11.71 17.49 37.01
C ASP A 52 12.36 16.40 36.13
N ASN A 53 13.66 16.53 35.91
CA ASN A 53 14.41 15.63 35.03
C ASN A 53 14.56 14.21 35.60
N GLU A 54 14.56 14.05 36.93
CA GLU A 54 14.73 12.76 37.60
C GLU A 54 13.51 11.86 37.38
N SER A 55 12.31 12.43 37.54
CA SER A 55 11.04 11.78 37.24
C SER A 55 10.97 11.36 35.78
N LYS A 56 11.33 12.25 34.85
CA LYS A 56 11.37 11.92 33.41
C LYS A 56 12.30 10.75 33.12
N GLU A 57 13.53 10.77 33.64
CA GLU A 57 14.50 9.67 33.43
C GLU A 57 13.97 8.36 34.02
N ARG A 58 13.38 8.40 35.22
CA ARG A 58 12.76 7.25 35.84
C ARG A 58 11.56 6.73 35.04
N GLY A 59 10.78 7.63 34.46
CA GLY A 59 9.67 7.32 33.55
C GLY A 59 10.15 6.51 32.36
N ILE A 60 11.23 6.95 31.71
CA ILE A 60 11.85 6.22 30.60
C ILE A 60 12.29 4.81 31.03
N LYS A 61 12.94 4.65 32.19
CA LYS A 61 13.37 3.32 32.69
C LYS A 61 12.18 2.35 32.89
N PHE A 62 11.02 2.86 33.32
CA PHE A 62 9.81 2.04 33.40
C PHE A 62 9.31 1.64 32.01
N ILE A 63 9.28 2.58 31.04
CA ILE A 63 8.86 2.30 29.67
C ILE A 63 9.82 1.30 28.99
N GLU A 64 11.13 1.40 29.21
CA GLU A 64 12.12 0.42 28.73
C GLU A 64 11.88 -0.98 29.31
N SER A 65 11.47 -1.05 30.56
CA SER A 65 11.12 -2.31 31.22
C SER A 65 9.83 -2.91 30.64
N ALA A 66 8.83 -2.07 30.35
CA ALA A 66 7.62 -2.50 29.64
C ALA A 66 7.93 -2.99 28.22
N ALA A 67 8.77 -2.29 27.47
CA ALA A 67 9.16 -2.65 26.11
C ALA A 67 9.88 -4.02 26.06
N ARG A 68 10.76 -4.29 27.02
CA ARG A 68 11.44 -5.58 27.18
C ARG A 68 10.47 -6.73 27.48
N GLN A 69 9.30 -6.45 28.04
CA GLN A 69 8.22 -7.41 28.25
C GLN A 69 7.26 -7.51 27.05
N GLY A 70 7.61 -6.92 25.90
CA GLY A 70 6.80 -6.98 24.69
C GLY A 70 5.62 -6.00 24.66
N HIS A 71 5.66 -4.91 25.44
CA HIS A 71 4.62 -3.89 25.36
C HIS A 71 4.77 -3.06 24.08
N ILE A 72 3.80 -3.19 23.17
CA ILE A 72 3.84 -2.62 21.82
C ILE A 72 4.00 -1.09 21.85
N GLU A 73 3.15 -0.38 22.60
CA GLU A 73 3.22 1.09 22.69
C GLU A 73 4.53 1.58 23.33
N ALA A 74 5.14 0.78 24.20
CA ALA A 74 6.42 1.13 24.79
C ALA A 74 7.54 1.01 23.75
N GLN A 75 7.52 -0.05 22.93
CA GLN A 75 8.46 -0.22 21.83
C GLN A 75 8.30 0.87 20.76
N ILE A 76 7.06 1.25 20.41
CA ILE A 76 6.79 2.37 19.49
C ILE A 76 7.38 3.66 20.05
N PHE A 77 7.01 4.03 21.27
CA PHE A 77 7.48 5.26 21.90
C PHE A 77 9.01 5.34 21.97
N LEU A 78 9.68 4.29 22.44
CA LEU A 78 11.14 4.29 22.58
C LEU A 78 11.83 4.25 21.23
N GLY A 79 11.29 3.54 20.24
CA GLY A 79 11.80 3.56 18.87
C GLY A 79 11.79 4.98 18.31
N GLU A 80 10.64 5.65 18.38
CA GLU A 80 10.47 7.02 17.90
C GLU A 80 11.33 8.04 18.67
N LEU A 81 11.42 7.88 20.00
CA LEU A 81 12.22 8.75 20.87
C LEU A 81 13.71 8.66 20.53
N TYR A 82 14.25 7.45 20.46
CA TYR A 82 15.69 7.23 20.30
C TYR A 82 16.18 7.43 18.87
N MET A 83 15.36 7.17 17.84
CA MET A 83 15.77 7.45 16.46
C MET A 83 16.16 8.91 16.24
N GLY A 84 15.47 9.84 16.92
CA GLY A 84 15.65 11.28 16.73
C GLY A 84 15.14 11.78 15.37
N SER A 85 15.65 11.26 14.26
CA SER A 85 15.19 11.58 12.91
C SER A 85 14.46 10.38 12.30
N LEU A 86 13.29 10.63 11.73
CA LEU A 86 12.46 9.61 11.09
C LEU A 86 12.24 9.98 9.61
N PRO A 87 12.03 8.99 8.72
CA PRO A 87 11.78 9.23 7.31
C PRO A 87 10.58 10.14 7.04
N ALA A 88 10.57 10.84 5.91
CA ALA A 88 9.53 11.82 5.57
C ALA A 88 8.09 11.28 5.53
N LEU A 89 7.92 9.98 5.29
CA LEU A 89 6.60 9.30 5.25
C LEU A 89 6.25 8.60 6.56
N TYR A 90 7.11 8.64 7.58
CA TYR A 90 6.84 8.04 8.87
C TYR A 90 5.90 8.93 9.69
N TYR A 91 4.78 8.38 10.17
CA TYR A 91 3.86 9.08 11.05
C TYR A 91 4.25 8.90 12.52
N ILE A 92 4.64 9.98 13.21
CA ILE A 92 5.02 9.91 14.64
C ILE A 92 3.77 9.72 15.50
N HIS A 93 3.68 8.57 16.18
CA HIS A 93 2.57 8.19 17.04
C HIS A 93 2.57 8.98 18.36
N ASN A 94 3.72 9.08 19.04
CA ASN A 94 3.81 9.66 20.38
C ASN A 94 4.42 11.07 20.39
N LYS A 95 4.04 11.94 19.43
CA LYS A 95 4.69 13.24 19.22
C LYS A 95 4.80 14.11 20.48
N ASP A 96 3.73 14.23 21.25
CA ASP A 96 3.69 15.09 22.44
C ASP A 96 4.53 14.52 23.60
N LYS A 97 4.44 13.20 23.83
CA LYS A 97 5.27 12.50 24.83
C LYS A 97 6.75 12.62 24.49
N ILE A 98 7.12 12.45 23.22
CA ILE A 98 8.51 12.59 22.76
C ILE A 98 8.99 14.03 22.99
N ALA A 99 8.19 15.03 22.63
CA ALA A 99 8.54 16.43 22.84
C ALA A 99 8.82 16.76 24.32
N ALA A 100 8.08 16.14 25.26
CA ALA A 100 8.24 16.37 26.70
C ALA A 100 9.59 15.89 27.28
N VAL A 101 10.20 14.85 26.69
CA VAL A 101 11.42 14.21 27.22
C VAL A 101 12.67 14.37 26.35
N ARG A 102 12.49 14.69 25.06
CA ARG A 102 13.59 14.66 24.07
C ARG A 102 14.73 15.64 24.35
N ALA A 103 14.49 16.71 25.10
CA ALA A 103 15.54 17.62 25.54
C ALA A 103 16.55 16.94 26.50
N ASN A 104 16.10 15.94 27.24
CA ASN A 104 16.87 15.26 28.29
C ASN A 104 17.34 13.85 27.89
N VAL A 105 16.80 13.32 26.79
CA VAL A 105 17.13 11.97 26.30
C VAL A 105 17.85 12.12 24.97
N PRO A 106 19.18 11.86 24.91
CA PRO A 106 19.91 11.94 23.65
C PRO A 106 19.39 10.88 22.68
N ALA A 107 19.42 11.22 21.39
CA ALA A 107 19.14 10.25 20.34
C ALA A 107 20.18 9.13 20.37
N ASP A 108 19.71 7.91 20.14
CA ASP A 108 20.51 6.70 20.04
C ASP A 108 19.86 5.82 18.95
N GLU A 109 20.33 6.01 17.72
CA GLU A 109 19.74 5.37 16.54
C GLU A 109 19.77 3.84 16.66
N GLN A 110 20.86 3.26 17.17
CA GLN A 110 20.98 1.81 17.35
C GLN A 110 19.93 1.28 18.32
N LYS A 111 19.71 2.00 19.42
CA LYS A 111 18.68 1.65 20.39
C LYS A 111 17.28 1.81 19.81
N GLY A 112 17.02 2.88 19.04
CA GLY A 112 15.76 3.10 18.33
C GLY A 112 15.44 1.96 17.35
N ILE A 113 16.41 1.59 16.51
CA ILE A 113 16.34 0.44 15.60
C ILE A 113 16.07 -0.86 16.39
N SER A 114 16.73 -1.06 17.52
CA SER A 114 16.54 -2.27 18.34
C SER A 114 15.11 -2.42 18.86
N TYR A 115 14.44 -1.32 19.22
CA TYR A 115 13.05 -1.35 19.65
C TYR A 115 12.11 -1.58 18.47
N PHE A 116 12.37 -0.98 17.31
CA PHE A 116 11.60 -1.28 16.11
C PHE A 116 11.78 -2.72 15.63
N LYS A 117 12.95 -3.33 15.80
CA LYS A 117 13.15 -4.77 15.55
C LYS A 117 12.34 -5.64 16.53
N GLN A 118 12.32 -5.31 17.82
CA GLN A 118 11.45 -6.04 18.77
C GLN A 118 9.95 -5.85 18.45
N LEU A 119 9.60 -4.67 17.92
CA LEU A 119 8.24 -4.35 17.51
C LEU A 119 7.76 -5.18 16.32
N THR A 120 8.64 -5.52 15.35
CA THR A 120 8.25 -6.37 14.23
C THR A 120 7.80 -7.76 14.70
N GLU A 121 8.50 -8.32 15.69
CA GLU A 121 8.12 -9.59 16.33
C GLU A 121 6.80 -9.45 17.09
N SER A 122 6.67 -8.40 17.91
CA SER A 122 5.50 -8.17 18.76
C SER A 122 4.22 -7.90 17.95
N LEU A 123 4.33 -7.22 16.80
CA LEU A 123 3.22 -6.96 15.88
C LEU A 123 2.97 -8.07 14.86
N SER A 124 3.80 -9.11 14.80
CA SER A 124 3.70 -10.15 13.78
C SER A 124 2.39 -10.96 13.83
N SER A 125 1.79 -11.07 15.02
CA SER A 125 0.58 -11.83 15.31
C SER A 125 -0.68 -10.96 15.48
N VAL A 126 -0.54 -9.64 15.43
CA VAL A 126 -1.63 -8.69 15.70
C VAL A 126 -2.29 -8.30 14.38
N GLN A 127 -3.58 -8.63 14.22
CA GLN A 127 -4.39 -8.25 13.06
C GLN A 127 -5.38 -7.14 13.45
N GLY A 128 -5.55 -6.14 12.59
CA GLY A 128 -6.55 -5.08 12.76
C GLY A 128 -6.14 -3.94 13.70
N ASP A 129 -5.26 -4.18 14.66
CA ASP A 129 -4.70 -3.13 15.53
C ASP A 129 -3.38 -2.57 14.98
N TYR A 130 -3.02 -1.35 15.40
CA TYR A 130 -1.76 -0.67 15.04
C TYR A 130 -1.53 -0.53 13.52
N VAL A 131 -2.61 -0.42 12.75
CA VAL A 131 -2.61 -0.33 11.29
C VAL A 131 -1.62 0.72 10.77
N ARG A 132 -1.61 1.91 11.38
CA ARG A 132 -0.66 2.98 11.00
C ARG A 132 0.79 2.64 11.36
N MET A 133 1.03 1.92 12.44
CA MET A 133 2.38 1.48 12.80
C MET A 133 2.88 0.37 11.87
N GLN A 134 2.00 -0.51 11.38
CA GLN A 134 2.35 -1.49 10.35
C GLN A 134 2.81 -0.79 9.07
N TYR A 135 2.16 0.31 8.66
CA TYR A 135 2.62 1.16 7.57
C TYR A 135 4.02 1.72 7.85
N ASN A 136 4.21 2.31 9.04
CA ASN A 136 5.49 2.87 9.46
C ASN A 136 6.64 1.83 9.44
N LEU A 137 6.40 0.59 9.89
CA LEU A 137 7.39 -0.48 9.79
C LEU A 137 7.78 -0.75 8.33
N GLY A 138 6.80 -0.78 7.43
CA GLY A 138 7.05 -0.87 5.99
C GLY A 138 7.93 0.28 5.47
N VAL A 139 7.67 1.52 5.91
CA VAL A 139 8.52 2.69 5.60
C VAL A 139 9.95 2.50 6.11
N LEU A 140 10.13 1.99 7.33
CA LEU A 140 11.47 1.76 7.89
C LEU A 140 12.26 0.71 7.10
N PHE A 141 11.63 -0.39 6.70
CA PHE A 141 12.26 -1.39 5.83
C PHE A 141 12.56 -0.83 4.43
N ALA A 142 11.63 -0.10 3.82
CA ALA A 142 11.80 0.50 2.49
C ALA A 142 12.94 1.53 2.43
N ASN A 143 13.23 2.20 3.54
CA ASN A 143 14.34 3.15 3.67
C ASN A 143 15.65 2.48 4.15
N GLY A 144 15.67 1.17 4.37
CA GLY A 144 16.85 0.44 4.84
C GLY A 144 17.23 0.70 6.30
N ILE A 145 16.36 1.32 7.09
CA ILE A 145 16.60 1.54 8.54
C ILE A 145 16.44 0.22 9.28
N LEU A 146 15.40 -0.55 8.93
CA LEU A 146 15.30 -1.95 9.32
C LEU A 146 15.93 -2.81 8.22
N GLU A 147 17.12 -3.32 8.52
CA GLU A 147 17.84 -4.21 7.63
C GLU A 147 17.41 -5.66 7.86
N SER A 148 17.11 -6.35 6.76
CA SER A 148 16.95 -7.80 6.68
C SER A 148 17.54 -8.30 5.35
N ALA A 149 17.63 -9.63 5.18
CA ALA A 149 18.11 -10.21 3.92
C ALA A 149 17.25 -9.77 2.72
N ASP A 150 15.96 -9.55 2.96
CA ASP A 150 14.96 -9.21 1.94
C ASP A 150 14.14 -7.97 2.35
N SER A 151 14.79 -6.86 2.72
CA SER A 151 14.11 -5.64 3.21
C SER A 151 12.97 -5.16 2.29
N ARG A 152 13.07 -5.37 0.97
CA ARG A 152 12.02 -5.01 0.03
C ARG A 152 10.76 -5.87 0.18
N GLU A 153 10.93 -7.18 0.40
CA GLU A 153 9.78 -8.07 0.62
C GLU A 153 9.19 -7.84 2.01
N ASP A 154 10.01 -7.59 3.04
CA ASP A 154 9.51 -7.22 4.37
C ASP A 154 8.70 -5.92 4.33
N ALA A 155 9.19 -4.89 3.64
CA ALA A 155 8.45 -3.65 3.44
C ALA A 155 7.07 -3.92 2.82
N LYS A 156 7.03 -4.71 1.73
CA LYS A 156 5.79 -5.12 1.07
C LYS A 156 4.86 -5.89 1.99
N VAL A 157 5.36 -6.83 2.80
CA VAL A 157 4.54 -7.58 3.76
C VAL A 157 3.88 -6.65 4.77
N TRP A 158 4.63 -5.68 5.32
CA TRP A 158 4.09 -4.71 6.26
C TRP A 158 3.10 -3.73 5.63
N PHE A 159 3.36 -3.26 4.41
CA PHE A 159 2.39 -2.45 3.66
C PHE A 159 1.11 -3.25 3.37
N LEU A 160 1.20 -4.52 2.97
CA LEU A 160 0.02 -5.34 2.71
C LEU A 160 -0.82 -5.60 3.98
N ARG A 161 -0.17 -5.78 5.14
CA ARG A 161 -0.87 -5.91 6.43
C ARG A 161 -1.64 -4.64 6.75
N SER A 162 -0.97 -3.50 6.67
CA SER A 162 -1.58 -2.19 6.94
C SER A 162 -2.70 -1.85 5.94
N ALA A 163 -2.49 -2.14 4.65
CA ALA A 163 -3.48 -1.95 3.60
C ALA A 163 -4.75 -2.80 3.83
N LYS A 164 -4.59 -4.06 4.26
CA LYS A 164 -5.71 -4.92 4.67
C LYS A 164 -6.44 -4.38 5.91
N GLY A 165 -5.70 -3.72 6.80
CA GLY A 165 -6.25 -2.98 7.95
C GLY A 165 -6.95 -1.66 7.58
N GLY A 166 -6.96 -1.26 6.30
CA GLY A 166 -7.65 -0.07 5.82
C GLY A 166 -6.78 1.19 5.70
N ASP A 167 -5.47 1.10 5.88
CA ASP A 167 -4.59 2.27 5.70
C ASP A 167 -4.47 2.65 4.22
N ILE A 168 -4.84 3.89 3.91
CA ILE A 168 -4.88 4.42 2.54
C ILE A 168 -3.47 4.62 1.97
N ASP A 169 -2.52 5.11 2.78
CA ASP A 169 -1.13 5.28 2.36
C ASP A 169 -0.50 3.90 2.09
N ALA A 170 -0.80 2.91 2.93
CA ALA A 170 -0.32 1.54 2.74
C ALA A 170 -0.93 0.85 1.51
N MET A 171 -2.21 1.11 1.17
CA MET A 171 -2.79 0.62 -0.08
C MET A 171 -2.03 1.16 -1.29
N TYR A 172 -1.66 2.46 -1.28
CA TYR A 172 -0.81 3.03 -2.32
C TYR A 172 0.58 2.36 -2.37
N GLU A 173 1.26 2.22 -1.24
CA GLU A 173 2.60 1.60 -1.22
C GLU A 173 2.55 0.11 -1.60
N ALA A 174 1.50 -0.63 -1.21
CA ALA A 174 1.26 -1.99 -1.67
C ALA A 174 1.10 -2.04 -3.19
N GLY A 175 0.35 -1.09 -3.77
CA GLY A 175 0.24 -0.92 -5.22
C GLY A 175 1.60 -0.68 -5.88
N MET A 176 2.45 0.17 -5.28
CA MET A 176 3.82 0.41 -5.75
C MET A 176 4.68 -0.86 -5.73
N CYS A 177 4.59 -1.68 -4.68
CA CYS A 177 5.33 -2.94 -4.60
C CYS A 177 5.01 -3.88 -5.78
N TYR A 178 3.73 -4.03 -6.14
CA TYR A 178 3.32 -4.84 -7.30
C TYR A 178 3.66 -4.19 -8.63
N ASN A 179 3.56 -2.85 -8.72
CA ASN A 179 3.94 -2.10 -9.90
C ASN A 179 5.42 -2.36 -10.25
N ASP A 180 6.28 -2.39 -9.25
CA ASP A 180 7.72 -2.56 -9.45
C ASP A 180 8.13 -3.99 -9.81
N THR A 181 7.24 -4.98 -9.63
CA THR A 181 7.40 -6.35 -10.12
C THR A 181 6.71 -6.58 -11.46
N GLY A 182 6.04 -5.55 -12.01
CA GLY A 182 5.30 -5.63 -13.28
C GLY A 182 3.91 -6.27 -13.18
N ASP A 183 3.42 -6.54 -11.97
CA ASP A 183 2.04 -7.01 -11.76
C ASP A 183 1.08 -5.81 -11.72
N TYR A 184 0.88 -5.22 -12.91
CA TYR A 184 0.05 -4.03 -13.07
C TYR A 184 -1.43 -4.29 -12.74
N THR A 185 -1.91 -5.53 -12.86
CA THR A 185 -3.30 -5.87 -12.55
C THR A 185 -3.56 -5.74 -11.05
N THR A 186 -2.71 -6.38 -10.23
CA THR A 186 -2.82 -6.31 -8.77
C THR A 186 -2.49 -4.90 -8.26
N ALA A 187 -1.47 -4.25 -8.82
CA ALA A 187 -1.14 -2.87 -8.49
C ALA A 187 -2.32 -1.92 -8.71
N ARG A 188 -3.00 -2.05 -9.86
CA ARG A 188 -4.18 -1.23 -10.18
C ARG A 188 -5.30 -1.45 -9.17
N GLN A 189 -5.56 -2.69 -8.75
CA GLN A 189 -6.60 -2.95 -7.73
C GLN A 189 -6.30 -2.19 -6.44
N TRP A 190 -5.06 -2.26 -5.94
CA TRP A 190 -4.66 -1.51 -4.75
C TRP A 190 -4.75 0.01 -4.93
N PHE A 191 -4.34 0.53 -6.09
CA PHE A 191 -4.49 1.95 -6.40
C PHE A 191 -5.96 2.38 -6.46
N THR A 192 -6.83 1.59 -7.08
CA THR A 192 -8.27 1.87 -7.14
C THR A 192 -8.85 1.91 -5.73
N ASP A 193 -8.56 0.90 -4.90
CA ASP A 193 -9.00 0.83 -3.51
C ASP A 193 -8.56 2.06 -2.69
N ALA A 194 -7.28 2.45 -2.80
CA ALA A 194 -6.74 3.63 -2.12
C ALA A 194 -7.46 4.92 -2.54
N PHE A 195 -7.76 5.06 -3.83
CA PHE A 195 -8.47 6.22 -4.36
C PHE A 195 -9.93 6.25 -3.90
N GLU A 196 -10.66 5.13 -4.04
CA GLU A 196 -12.08 5.04 -3.72
C GLU A 196 -12.36 5.19 -2.21
N LYS A 197 -11.51 4.62 -1.35
CA LYS A 197 -11.71 4.66 0.11
C LYS A 197 -11.22 5.96 0.75
N GLY A 198 -10.22 6.62 0.18
CA GLY A 198 -9.50 7.71 0.85
C GLY A 198 -9.17 8.93 0.01
N GLY A 199 -9.45 8.91 -1.30
CA GLY A 199 -9.09 10.00 -2.20
C GLY A 199 -7.59 10.13 -2.41
N GLU A 200 -6.83 9.02 -2.39
CA GLU A 200 -5.38 9.06 -2.60
C GLU A 200 -5.03 9.49 -4.02
N CYS A 201 -4.71 10.78 -4.18
CA CYS A 201 -4.46 11.38 -5.49
C CYS A 201 -3.29 10.73 -6.25
N ARG A 202 -2.26 10.23 -5.55
CA ARG A 202 -1.13 9.54 -6.18
C ARG A 202 -1.59 8.27 -6.88
N SER A 203 -2.54 7.55 -6.30
CA SER A 203 -3.15 6.36 -6.91
C SER A 203 -3.90 6.69 -8.21
N ALA A 204 -4.69 7.77 -8.24
CA ALA A 204 -5.35 8.21 -9.46
C ALA A 204 -4.36 8.61 -10.57
N ILE A 205 -3.23 9.23 -10.21
CA ILE A 205 -2.15 9.50 -11.17
C ILE A 205 -1.60 8.19 -11.75
N MET A 206 -1.35 7.18 -10.90
CA MET A 206 -0.84 5.87 -11.35
C MET A 206 -1.83 5.16 -12.28
N ILE A 207 -3.13 5.19 -11.98
CA ILE A 207 -4.16 4.61 -12.84
C ILE A 207 -4.22 5.36 -14.19
N GLY A 208 -4.13 6.70 -14.17
CA GLY A 208 -4.02 7.49 -15.39
C GLY A 208 -2.80 7.11 -16.23
N ASP A 209 -1.64 6.91 -15.59
CA ASP A 209 -0.42 6.44 -16.25
C ASP A 209 -0.59 5.03 -16.84
N TYR A 210 -1.40 4.15 -16.24
CA TYR A 210 -1.66 2.82 -16.79
C TYR A 210 -2.43 2.87 -18.10
N TYR A 211 -3.45 3.73 -18.19
CA TYR A 211 -4.16 4.00 -19.44
C TYR A 211 -3.28 4.73 -20.47
N PHE A 212 -2.44 5.67 -20.02
CA PHE A 212 -1.59 6.45 -20.93
C PHE A 212 -0.48 5.60 -21.56
N TYR A 213 0.17 4.74 -20.77
CA TYR A 213 1.33 3.94 -21.19
C TYR A 213 1.01 2.48 -21.52
N ALA A 214 -0.27 2.07 -21.48
CA ALA A 214 -0.71 0.70 -21.71
C ALA A 214 -0.08 -0.34 -20.76
N LYS A 215 -0.01 -0.01 -19.46
CA LYS A 215 0.52 -0.92 -18.42
C LYS A 215 -0.58 -1.86 -17.93
N GLY A 216 -0.65 -3.06 -18.51
CA GLY A 216 -1.70 -4.04 -18.21
C GLY A 216 -3.10 -3.64 -18.70
N LEU A 217 -3.21 -2.55 -19.45
CA LEU A 217 -4.44 -2.02 -20.04
C LEU A 217 -4.22 -1.63 -21.50
N ILE A 218 -5.31 -1.52 -22.25
CA ILE A 218 -5.29 -0.93 -23.58
C ILE A 218 -5.05 0.57 -23.43
N LYS A 219 -4.20 1.12 -24.30
CA LYS A 219 -3.92 2.56 -24.34
C LYS A 219 -5.22 3.35 -24.57
N ASP A 220 -5.51 4.28 -23.67
CA ASP A 220 -6.68 5.15 -23.76
C ASP A 220 -6.38 6.52 -23.15
N TYR A 221 -6.08 7.50 -24.02
CA TYR A 221 -5.80 8.85 -23.56
C TYR A 221 -7.04 9.53 -22.93
N GLY A 222 -8.26 9.18 -23.36
CA GLY A 222 -9.49 9.71 -22.79
C GLY A 222 -9.66 9.28 -21.32
N GLN A 223 -9.47 7.99 -21.04
CA GLN A 223 -9.47 7.50 -19.65
C GLN A 223 -8.33 8.10 -18.83
N SER A 224 -7.13 8.25 -19.41
CA SER A 224 -6.04 8.91 -18.68
C SER A 224 -6.39 10.35 -18.27
N ILE A 225 -7.06 11.12 -19.15
CA ILE A 225 -7.53 12.48 -18.86
C ILE A 225 -8.51 12.49 -17.69
N VAL A 226 -9.47 11.56 -17.68
CA VAL A 226 -10.45 11.43 -16.58
C VAL A 226 -9.73 11.17 -15.26
N TRP A 227 -8.81 10.20 -15.23
CA TRP A 227 -8.07 9.86 -14.01
C TRP A 227 -7.14 10.97 -13.52
N TYR A 228 -6.46 11.69 -14.41
CA TYR A 228 -5.68 12.87 -14.00
C TYR A 228 -6.56 14.01 -13.49
N GLY A 229 -7.77 14.19 -14.04
CA GLY A 229 -8.77 15.13 -13.52
C GLY A 229 -9.27 14.75 -12.13
N ASN A 230 -9.55 13.47 -11.91
CA ASN A 230 -9.89 12.91 -10.61
C ASN A 230 -8.77 13.13 -9.59
N ALA A 231 -7.51 12.92 -9.99
CA ALA A 231 -6.35 13.20 -9.14
C ALA A 231 -6.28 14.67 -8.72
N LEU A 232 -6.52 15.62 -9.64
CA LEU A 232 -6.52 17.05 -9.31
C LEU A 232 -7.63 17.42 -8.31
N SER A 233 -8.82 16.86 -8.49
CA SER A 233 -9.96 17.06 -7.59
C SER A 233 -9.67 16.46 -6.20
N ALA A 234 -9.09 15.26 -6.16
CA ALA A 234 -8.68 14.66 -4.90
C ALA A 234 -7.59 15.45 -4.16
N VAL A 235 -6.68 16.13 -4.87
CA VAL A 235 -5.71 17.02 -4.22
C VAL A 235 -6.41 18.22 -3.56
N SER A 236 -7.41 18.83 -4.20
CA SER A 236 -8.15 19.94 -3.58
C SER A 236 -8.95 19.49 -2.36
N ASP A 237 -9.46 18.26 -2.38
CA ASP A 237 -10.30 17.71 -1.31
C ASP A 237 -9.46 16.98 -0.23
N SER A 238 -8.14 16.87 -0.42
CA SER A 238 -7.26 16.13 0.48
C SER A 238 -7.20 16.74 1.88
N LYS A 239 -7.26 15.87 2.90
CA LYS A 239 -7.11 16.23 4.32
C LYS A 239 -5.84 17.06 4.58
N PRO A 240 -5.79 17.90 5.63
CA PRO A 240 -4.63 18.74 5.96
C PRO A 240 -3.38 17.96 6.46
N VAL A 241 -3.38 16.63 6.32
CA VAL A 241 -2.28 15.74 6.74
C VAL A 241 -0.99 16.04 5.96
N TYR A 242 -1.10 16.41 4.68
CA TYR A 242 0.05 16.75 3.85
C TYR A 242 0.32 18.25 3.82
N SER A 243 1.60 18.62 3.86
CA SER A 243 2.01 20.02 3.70
C SER A 243 1.58 20.59 2.35
N ASP A 244 1.34 21.90 2.29
CA ASP A 244 0.99 22.61 1.05
C ASP A 244 2.01 22.40 -0.06
N LYS A 245 3.29 22.28 0.29
CA LYS A 245 4.37 21.99 -0.66
C LYS A 245 4.18 20.63 -1.35
N VAL A 246 3.77 19.61 -0.59
CA VAL A 246 3.51 18.26 -1.12
C VAL A 246 2.26 18.27 -2.00
N LYS A 247 1.17 18.88 -1.52
CA LYS A 247 -0.06 19.03 -2.31
C LYS A 247 0.18 19.75 -3.63
N LYS A 248 0.94 20.85 -3.60
CA LYS A 248 1.34 21.60 -4.80
C LYS A 248 2.14 20.74 -5.77
N ARG A 249 3.09 19.92 -5.27
CA ARG A 249 3.86 19.00 -6.11
C ARG A 249 2.97 17.97 -6.81
N TRP A 250 2.03 17.37 -6.09
CA TRP A 250 1.09 16.41 -6.68
C TRP A 250 0.12 17.05 -7.67
N SER A 251 -0.44 18.21 -7.33
CA SER A 251 -1.28 18.99 -8.25
C SER A 251 -0.53 19.33 -9.54
N GLN A 252 0.73 19.81 -9.45
CA GLN A 252 1.54 20.10 -10.62
C GLN A 252 1.84 18.84 -11.45
N SER A 253 2.13 17.73 -10.76
CA SER A 253 2.39 16.41 -11.37
C SER A 253 1.18 15.91 -12.18
N ALA A 254 -0.02 15.98 -11.60
CA ALA A 254 -1.27 15.61 -12.26
C ALA A 254 -1.63 16.59 -13.39
N SER A 255 -1.49 17.91 -13.19
CA SER A 255 -1.77 18.93 -14.20
C SER A 255 -0.87 18.79 -15.44
N ASN A 256 0.41 18.50 -15.24
CA ASN A 256 1.34 18.28 -16.35
C ASN A 256 0.96 17.04 -17.17
N ARG A 257 0.65 15.93 -16.48
CA ARG A 257 0.19 14.69 -17.14
C ARG A 257 -1.14 14.89 -17.87
N LEU A 258 -2.08 15.60 -17.25
CA LEU A 258 -3.35 15.96 -17.88
C LEU A 258 -3.14 16.73 -19.19
N LYS A 259 -2.28 17.76 -19.18
CA LYS A 259 -1.97 18.54 -20.40
C LYS A 259 -1.34 17.66 -21.49
N ILE A 260 -0.44 16.76 -21.12
CA ILE A 260 0.18 15.82 -22.08
C ILE A 260 -0.86 14.86 -22.64
N ALA A 261 -1.73 14.30 -21.80
CA ALA A 261 -2.81 13.40 -22.20
C ALA A 261 -3.83 14.10 -23.11
N GLN A 262 -4.23 15.32 -22.79
CA GLN A 262 -5.09 16.15 -23.64
C GLN A 262 -4.46 16.42 -24.99
N LYS A 263 -3.17 16.78 -25.01
CA LYS A 263 -2.43 16.96 -26.27
C LYS A 263 -2.39 15.67 -27.07
N LYS A 264 -2.08 14.53 -26.45
CA LYS A 264 -2.02 13.22 -27.11
C LYS A 264 -3.39 12.72 -27.60
N ALA A 265 -4.46 13.02 -26.88
CA ALA A 265 -5.82 12.74 -27.32
C ALA A 265 -6.26 13.64 -28.49
N ALA A 266 -5.80 14.91 -28.50
CA ALA A 266 -6.07 15.87 -29.57
C ALA A 266 -5.17 15.69 -30.80
N GLU A 267 -4.00 15.06 -30.63
CA GLU A 267 -3.16 14.59 -31.72
C GLU A 267 -3.99 13.62 -32.56
N ARG A 268 -4.50 14.09 -33.70
CA ARG A 268 -4.95 13.19 -34.75
C ARG A 268 -3.71 12.41 -35.16
N PRO A 269 -3.61 11.10 -34.87
CA PRO A 269 -2.37 10.39 -35.10
C PRO A 269 -1.96 10.63 -36.54
N GLY A 270 -0.75 11.18 -36.70
CA GLY A 270 -0.07 11.18 -37.99
C GLY A 270 -0.10 9.74 -38.46
N LYS A 271 -0.74 9.51 -39.61
CA LYS A 271 -1.17 8.18 -40.07
C LYS A 271 0.06 7.27 -40.26
N GLU A 272 0.53 6.62 -39.20
CA GLU A 272 1.29 5.39 -39.40
C GLU A 272 0.26 4.37 -39.87
N VAL A 273 0.22 4.17 -41.18
CA VAL A 273 -0.66 3.19 -41.80
C VAL A 273 -0.06 1.83 -41.53
N VAL A 274 -0.66 1.09 -40.61
CA VAL A 274 -0.33 -0.31 -40.39
C VAL A 274 -1.09 -1.14 -41.41
N THR A 275 -0.37 -1.72 -42.36
CA THR A 275 -0.94 -2.64 -43.34
C THR A 275 -1.01 -4.04 -42.74
N LEU A 276 -2.24 -4.55 -42.60
CA LEU A 276 -2.52 -5.89 -42.12
C LEU A 276 -2.86 -6.79 -43.28
N THR A 277 -2.01 -7.79 -43.48
CA THR A 277 -2.27 -8.87 -44.42
C THR A 277 -3.12 -9.93 -43.73
N TYR A 278 -4.16 -10.42 -44.41
CA TYR A 278 -5.03 -11.48 -43.89
C TYR A 278 -5.43 -12.47 -44.97
N GLY A 279 -5.84 -13.67 -44.54
CA GLY A 279 -6.42 -14.71 -45.40
C GLY A 279 -7.86 -15.03 -44.99
N LEU A 280 -8.70 -15.40 -45.96
CA LEU A 280 -10.07 -15.84 -45.74
C LEU A 280 -10.22 -17.32 -46.08
N LYS A 281 -10.90 -18.07 -45.21
CA LYS A 281 -11.32 -19.45 -45.49
C LYS A 281 -12.83 -19.57 -45.32
N GLY A 282 -13.53 -20.03 -46.36
CA GLY A 282 -14.99 -20.17 -46.37
C GLY A 282 -15.60 -19.61 -47.65
N GLY A 283 -16.84 -19.12 -47.54
CA GLY A 283 -17.61 -18.61 -48.68
C GLY A 283 -18.60 -17.50 -48.29
N VAL A 284 -19.57 -17.24 -49.16
CA VAL A 284 -20.46 -16.06 -49.08
C VAL A 284 -21.32 -16.03 -47.81
N ARG A 285 -21.68 -17.19 -47.27
CA ARG A 285 -22.52 -17.29 -46.05
C ARG A 285 -21.71 -17.33 -44.75
N ALA A 286 -20.44 -17.72 -44.81
CA ALA A 286 -19.59 -17.77 -43.63
C ALA A 286 -18.11 -17.84 -44.04
N TYR A 287 -17.28 -17.02 -43.41
CA TYR A 287 -15.84 -17.11 -43.55
C TYR A 287 -15.12 -16.88 -42.23
N SER A 288 -13.93 -17.48 -42.14
CA SER A 288 -12.98 -17.33 -41.03
C SER A 288 -11.77 -16.54 -41.52
N ILE A 289 -11.27 -15.64 -40.67
CA ILE A 289 -10.19 -14.70 -40.98
C ILE A 289 -8.92 -15.19 -40.27
N TYR A 290 -7.80 -15.24 -40.97
CA TYR A 290 -6.51 -15.73 -40.46
C TYR A 290 -5.39 -14.73 -40.68
N THR A 291 -4.38 -14.76 -39.81
CA THR A 291 -3.10 -14.08 -40.05
C THR A 291 -2.23 -14.86 -41.05
N PRO A 292 -1.28 -14.21 -41.75
CA PRO A 292 -0.46 -14.84 -42.80
C PRO A 292 0.81 -15.52 -42.27
N ASP A 293 0.96 -15.66 -40.96
CA ASP A 293 2.08 -16.39 -40.35
C ASP A 293 2.04 -17.88 -40.71
N ILE A 294 3.18 -18.57 -40.57
CA ILE A 294 3.44 -19.92 -41.10
C ILE A 294 2.38 -20.95 -40.62
N ASN A 295 1.68 -20.68 -39.52
CA ASN A 295 0.64 -21.55 -38.95
C ASN A 295 -0.79 -20.97 -39.01
N GLY A 296 -0.99 -19.76 -39.52
CA GLY A 296 -2.28 -19.10 -39.68
C GLY A 296 -3.13 -19.03 -38.40
N ILE A 297 -2.95 -18.00 -37.58
CA ILE A 297 -3.78 -17.81 -36.38
C ILE A 297 -5.18 -17.32 -36.77
N LEU A 298 -6.22 -18.04 -36.31
CA LEU A 298 -7.61 -17.60 -36.46
C LEU A 298 -7.85 -16.29 -35.69
N VAL A 299 -8.20 -15.23 -36.42
CA VAL A 299 -8.51 -13.90 -35.91
C VAL A 299 -9.98 -13.79 -35.49
N GLY A 300 -10.89 -14.31 -36.32
CA GLY A 300 -12.32 -14.19 -36.09
C GLY A 300 -13.16 -14.82 -37.20
N LYS A 301 -14.48 -14.71 -37.07
CA LYS A 301 -15.46 -15.32 -37.98
C LYS A 301 -16.59 -14.35 -38.27
N VAL A 302 -17.10 -14.39 -39.50
CA VAL A 302 -18.32 -13.69 -39.91
C VAL A 302 -19.28 -14.70 -40.52
N ARG A 303 -20.54 -14.67 -40.09
CA ARG A 303 -21.59 -15.58 -40.54
C ARG A 303 -22.85 -14.81 -40.92
N ASN A 304 -23.53 -15.27 -41.95
CA ASN A 304 -24.86 -14.82 -42.35
C ASN A 304 -25.84 -15.99 -42.19
N GLU A 305 -26.70 -15.88 -41.20
CA GLU A 305 -27.78 -16.82 -40.93
C GLU A 305 -29.11 -16.12 -41.26
N ASN A 306 -29.72 -16.47 -42.40
CA ASN A 306 -31.02 -15.98 -42.84
C ASN A 306 -31.15 -14.44 -42.90
N GLY A 307 -30.09 -13.74 -43.30
CA GLY A 307 -30.08 -12.27 -43.41
C GLY A 307 -29.57 -11.56 -42.16
N LYS A 308 -29.36 -12.28 -41.05
CA LYS A 308 -28.69 -11.76 -39.86
C LYS A 308 -27.19 -12.04 -39.95
N ILE A 309 -26.38 -10.99 -39.91
CA ILE A 309 -24.93 -11.11 -40.06
C ILE A 309 -24.25 -10.84 -38.73
N GLU A 310 -23.51 -11.84 -38.25
CA GLU A 310 -22.81 -11.81 -36.98
C GLU A 310 -21.30 -11.91 -37.21
N ALA A 311 -20.55 -11.01 -36.58
CA ALA A 311 -19.10 -10.96 -36.61
C ALA A 311 -18.53 -11.22 -35.21
N SER A 312 -17.48 -12.04 -35.11
CA SER A 312 -16.88 -12.48 -33.85
C SER A 312 -15.35 -12.50 -33.93
N VAL A 313 -14.68 -12.14 -32.84
CA VAL A 313 -13.20 -12.20 -32.72
C VAL A 313 -12.80 -13.35 -31.79
N LYS A 314 -11.70 -14.04 -32.10
CA LYS A 314 -11.13 -15.07 -31.21
C LYS A 314 -10.57 -14.38 -29.95
N GLN A 315 -11.01 -14.82 -28.78
CA GLN A 315 -10.49 -14.35 -27.49
C GLN A 315 -8.97 -14.55 -27.43
N GLY A 316 -8.23 -13.49 -27.13
CA GLY A 316 -6.93 -13.58 -26.49
C GLY A 316 -7.11 -13.66 -24.98
N ASP A 317 -6.11 -14.14 -24.24
CA ASP A 317 -6.13 -14.42 -22.79
C ASP A 317 -6.33 -13.19 -21.86
N SER A 318 -7.03 -12.13 -22.28
CA SER A 318 -7.36 -11.00 -21.43
C SER A 318 -8.86 -10.67 -21.43
N SER A 319 -9.36 -10.50 -20.21
CA SER A 319 -10.76 -10.53 -19.78
C SER A 319 -11.56 -9.27 -20.11
N SER A 320 -11.89 -9.06 -21.38
CA SER A 320 -13.01 -8.19 -21.76
C SER A 320 -13.83 -8.80 -22.90
N GLY A 321 -14.81 -9.65 -22.54
CA GLY A 321 -16.01 -10.07 -23.30
C GLY A 321 -15.85 -10.65 -24.72
N PRO A 322 -16.67 -11.63 -25.14
CA PRO A 322 -16.70 -12.06 -26.53
C PRO A 322 -17.26 -10.91 -27.37
N GLY A 323 -16.41 -10.26 -28.16
CA GLY A 323 -16.89 -9.25 -29.11
C GLY A 323 -17.68 -9.95 -30.20
N ILE A 324 -19.00 -10.05 -30.04
CA ILE A 324 -19.95 -10.41 -31.08
C ILE A 324 -20.68 -9.13 -31.46
N SER A 325 -20.72 -8.82 -32.75
CA SER A 325 -21.47 -7.67 -33.26
C SER A 325 -22.41 -8.10 -34.39
N ASN A 326 -23.62 -7.54 -34.37
CA ASN A 326 -24.53 -7.59 -35.52
C ASN A 326 -24.11 -6.50 -36.50
N VAL A 327 -23.89 -6.84 -37.76
CA VAL A 327 -23.41 -5.93 -38.80
C VAL A 327 -24.35 -5.95 -40.01
N ALA A 328 -24.38 -4.88 -40.80
CA ALA A 328 -25.31 -4.77 -41.92
C ALA A 328 -24.86 -5.55 -43.16
N SER A 329 -23.58 -5.90 -43.27
CA SER A 329 -23.06 -6.67 -44.40
C SER A 329 -21.89 -7.59 -44.03
N MET A 330 -21.63 -8.58 -44.89
CA MET A 330 -20.46 -9.46 -44.75
C MET A 330 -19.16 -8.63 -44.76
N ASN A 331 -19.05 -7.61 -45.61
CA ASN A 331 -17.84 -6.77 -45.67
C ASN A 331 -17.66 -5.93 -44.41
N GLU A 332 -18.74 -5.39 -43.86
CA GLU A 332 -18.70 -4.66 -42.60
C GLU A 332 -18.28 -5.58 -41.45
N GLY A 333 -18.75 -6.82 -41.42
CA GLY A 333 -18.28 -7.83 -40.48
C GLY A 333 -16.77 -8.10 -40.59
N LEU A 334 -16.25 -8.16 -41.82
CA LEU A 334 -14.82 -8.31 -42.07
C LEU A 334 -14.03 -7.14 -41.47
N TYR A 335 -14.40 -5.92 -41.84
CA TYR A 335 -13.74 -4.71 -41.35
C TYR A 335 -13.83 -4.58 -39.84
N TRP A 336 -14.96 -4.94 -39.26
CA TRP A 336 -15.17 -4.92 -37.81
C TRP A 336 -14.20 -5.88 -37.10
N VAL A 337 -14.11 -7.15 -37.54
CA VAL A 337 -13.18 -8.13 -36.96
C VAL A 337 -11.73 -7.67 -37.11
N LEU A 338 -11.36 -7.19 -38.29
CA LEU A 338 -9.99 -6.77 -38.59
C LEU A 338 -9.57 -5.53 -37.81
N ASN A 339 -10.43 -4.52 -37.69
CA ASN A 339 -10.18 -3.35 -36.84
C ASN A 339 -10.01 -3.76 -35.38
N ARG A 340 -10.87 -4.63 -34.87
CA ARG A 340 -10.78 -5.06 -33.48
C ARG A 340 -9.50 -5.83 -33.18
N TYR A 341 -9.09 -6.71 -34.10
CA TYR A 341 -7.79 -7.38 -34.03
C TYR A 341 -6.63 -6.37 -34.05
N ALA A 342 -6.71 -5.38 -34.94
CA ALA A 342 -5.68 -4.37 -35.11
C ALA A 342 -5.53 -3.47 -33.88
N GLU A 343 -6.65 -2.99 -33.32
CA GLU A 343 -6.67 -2.23 -32.08
C GLU A 343 -6.10 -3.03 -30.91
N ASN A 344 -6.49 -4.29 -30.77
CA ASN A 344 -5.98 -5.17 -29.72
C ASN A 344 -4.46 -5.40 -29.84
N LYS A 345 -3.93 -5.49 -31.06
CA LYS A 345 -2.52 -5.80 -31.31
C LYS A 345 -1.61 -4.57 -31.34
N TYR A 346 -2.10 -3.45 -31.87
CA TYR A 346 -1.28 -2.28 -32.21
C TYR A 346 -1.71 -1.00 -31.50
N GLY A 347 -2.81 -1.01 -30.74
CA GLY A 347 -3.36 0.15 -30.05
C GLY A 347 -4.40 0.91 -30.89
N THR A 348 -5.15 1.80 -30.26
CA THR A 348 -6.19 2.63 -30.89
C THR A 348 -5.65 3.91 -31.54
N ASP A 349 -4.35 4.17 -31.41
CA ASP A 349 -3.64 5.36 -31.88
C ASP A 349 -3.12 5.24 -33.32
N LYS A 350 -3.39 4.14 -34.04
CA LYS A 350 -2.91 3.89 -35.41
C LYS A 350 -4.04 3.85 -36.44
N ARG A 351 -3.71 4.04 -37.72
CA ARG A 351 -4.65 3.78 -38.82
C ARG A 351 -4.34 2.45 -39.47
N PHE A 352 -5.38 1.68 -39.72
CA PHE A 352 -5.23 0.34 -40.27
C PHE A 352 -5.64 0.33 -41.74
N GLY A 353 -4.76 -0.22 -42.58
CA GLY A 353 -5.07 -0.64 -43.93
C GLY A 353 -5.15 -2.16 -43.94
N PHE A 354 -6.19 -2.72 -44.56
CA PHE A 354 -6.35 -4.17 -44.64
C PHE A 354 -6.12 -4.63 -46.08
N VAL A 355 -5.20 -5.58 -46.25
CA VAL A 355 -4.84 -6.14 -47.56
C VAL A 355 -5.12 -7.63 -47.54
N LEU A 356 -6.09 -8.06 -48.34
CA LEU A 356 -6.36 -9.48 -48.54
C LEU A 356 -5.23 -10.09 -49.37
N LYS A 357 -4.56 -11.11 -48.85
CA LYS A 357 -3.64 -11.92 -49.66
C LYS A 357 -4.44 -13.02 -50.35
N LYS A 358 -4.25 -13.14 -51.66
CA LYS A 358 -4.81 -14.25 -52.45
C LYS A 358 -4.15 -15.57 -52.09
#